data_AF-M4B1Q4-F1
#
_entry.id   AF-M4B1Q4-F1
#
_cell.length_a   1.000
_cell.length_b   1.000
_cell.length_c   1.000
_cell.angle_alpha   90.00
_cell.angle_beta   90.00
_cell.angle_gamma   90.00
#
_symmetry.space_group_name_H-M   'P 1'
#
loop_
_entity.id
_entity.type
_entity.pdbx_description
1 polymer ?
#
loop_
_entity_poly.entity_id
_entity_poly.type
_entity_poly.pdbx_seq_one_letter_code
_entity_poly.pdbx_strand_id
1 'polypeptide(L)'
;MDKRDCALCRRRRDLFSCANCTSVMLQQRRTMLAALQADVAVLRKKTEFALSTKTALVNAELRLDKCMGKIEQLSKRVMTTREELCSERIAVVERTSGLEERTCQIEEARQNLHRERERAENLYSPVLECLDYQVQWADEACHYQYRASMAVCRLRWWLRHLAK
;
A
#
# COMPACT_ATOMS: atom_id res chain seq x y z
N MET A 1 101.80 34.72 37.29
CA MET A 1 100.61 33.86 37.46
C MET A 1 99.38 34.72 37.20
N ASP A 2 98.93 34.77 35.94
CA ASP A 2 97.78 35.57 35.54
C ASP A 2 96.51 35.04 36.20
N LYS A 3 95.91 35.88 37.06
CA LYS A 3 94.63 35.58 37.70
C LYS A 3 93.56 35.62 36.63
N ARG A 4 93.08 34.46 36.21
CA ARG A 4 91.96 34.38 35.27
C ARG A 4 90.69 34.82 36.00
N ASP A 5 89.84 35.57 35.29
CA ASP A 5 88.52 35.96 35.80
C ASP A 5 87.46 35.08 35.15
N CYS A 6 86.36 34.83 35.86
CA CYS A 6 85.22 34.12 35.30
C CYS A 6 84.66 34.88 34.09
N ALA A 7 84.50 34.20 32.96
CA ALA A 7 84.02 34.82 31.71
C ALA A 7 82.60 35.43 31.82
N LEU A 8 81.78 34.98 32.77
CA LEU A 8 80.36 35.35 32.88
C LEU A 8 80.09 36.44 33.92
N CYS A 9 80.87 36.50 35.01
CA CYS A 9 80.67 37.49 36.09
C CYS A 9 81.93 38.26 36.49
N ARG A 10 83.06 38.03 35.80
CA ARG A 10 84.36 38.68 36.01
C ARG A 10 84.94 38.60 37.43
N ARG A 11 84.46 37.66 38.25
CA ARG A 11 85.06 37.36 39.57
C ARG A 11 86.32 36.50 39.39
N ARG A 12 87.39 36.81 40.14
CA ARG A 12 88.66 36.07 40.13
C ARG A 12 88.44 34.57 40.35
N ARG A 13 88.90 33.74 39.41
CA ARG A 13 88.87 32.28 39.52
C ARG A 13 89.82 31.60 38.52
N ASP A 14 90.45 30.52 38.94
CA ASP A 14 91.38 29.74 38.10
C ASP A 14 90.69 28.90 36.98
N LEU A 15 89.35 28.97 36.85
CA LEU A 15 88.53 28.23 35.88
C LEU A 15 87.70 29.17 35.00
N PHE A 16 87.39 28.73 33.77
CA PHE A 16 86.64 29.50 32.76
C PHE A 16 85.29 30.07 33.26
N SER A 17 84.58 29.33 34.13
CA SER A 17 83.34 29.79 34.79
C SER A 17 83.38 29.57 36.29
N CYS A 18 82.73 30.45 37.07
CA CYS A 18 82.59 30.31 38.51
C CYS A 18 81.41 29.41 38.89
N ALA A 19 81.46 28.77 40.06
CA ALA A 19 80.46 27.80 40.49
C ALA A 19 79.04 28.41 40.49
N ASN A 20 78.93 29.69 40.85
CA ASN A 20 77.67 30.41 40.80
C ASN A 20 77.12 30.55 39.38
N CYS A 21 77.95 30.96 38.40
CA CYS A 21 77.53 31.08 37.01
C CYS A 21 77.22 29.72 36.37
N THR A 22 77.99 28.68 36.70
CA THR A 22 77.68 27.32 36.26
C THR A 22 76.34 26.84 36.84
N SER A 23 76.09 27.10 38.12
CA SER A 23 74.82 26.77 38.78
C SER A 23 73.63 27.49 38.15
N VAL A 24 73.76 28.80 37.86
CA VAL A 24 72.71 29.58 37.18
C VAL A 24 72.43 29.05 35.78
N MET A 25 73.46 28.75 34.99
CA MET A 25 73.29 28.16 33.65
C MET A 25 72.62 26.79 33.70
N LEU A 26 72.99 25.94 34.65
CA LEU A 26 72.36 24.65 34.86
C LEU A 26 70.90 24.80 35.30
N GLN A 27 70.62 25.76 36.18
CA GLN A 27 69.26 26.04 36.63
C GLN A 27 68.39 26.56 35.47
N GLN A 28 68.90 27.49 34.65
CA GLN A 28 68.19 27.98 33.47
C GLN A 28 67.89 26.84 32.49
N ARG A 29 68.87 25.96 32.23
CA ARG A 29 68.65 24.76 31.39
C ARG A 29 67.60 23.82 31.98
N ARG A 30 67.62 23.57 33.29
CA ARG A 30 66.60 22.75 33.96
C ARG A 30 65.21 23.36 33.83
N THR A 31 65.07 24.67 34.03
CA THR A 31 63.80 25.38 33.86
C THR A 31 63.31 25.28 32.42
N MET A 32 64.19 25.47 31.45
CA MET A 32 63.85 25.36 30.02
C MET A 32 63.41 23.93 29.66
N LEU A 33 64.13 22.91 30.15
CA LEU A 33 63.75 21.51 29.95
C LEU A 33 62.39 21.20 30.59
N ALA A 34 62.13 21.70 31.80
CA ALA A 34 60.84 21.53 32.45
C ALA A 34 59.70 22.19 31.68
N ALA A 35 59.90 23.40 31.14
CA ALA A 35 58.93 24.08 30.31
C ALA A 35 58.63 23.29 29.01
N LEU A 36 59.67 22.83 28.32
CA LEU A 36 59.51 21.99 27.11
C LEU A 36 58.79 20.67 27.42
N GLN A 37 59.07 20.05 28.56
CA GLN A 37 58.36 18.84 28.99
C GLN A 37 56.87 19.11 29.23
N ALA A 38 56.53 20.25 29.83
CA ALA A 38 55.14 20.67 30.01
C ALA A 38 54.45 20.92 28.66
N ASP A 39 55.10 21.62 27.73
CA ASP A 39 54.55 21.87 26.39
C ASP A 39 54.30 20.56 25.63
N VAL A 40 55.24 19.61 25.67
CA VAL A 40 55.07 18.29 25.06
C VAL A 40 53.90 17.53 25.70
N ALA A 41 53.71 17.61 27.02
CA ALA A 41 52.58 16.98 27.70
C ALA A 41 51.24 17.58 27.26
N VAL A 42 51.17 18.92 27.13
CA VAL A 42 49.97 19.61 26.62
C VAL A 42 49.69 19.20 25.18
N LEU A 43 50.70 19.16 24.31
CA LEU A 43 50.54 18.74 22.92
C LEU A 43 50.05 17.29 22.83
N ARG A 44 50.60 16.37 23.63
CA ARG A 44 50.13 14.98 23.70
C ARG A 44 48.65 14.91 24.07
N LYS A 45 48.21 15.67 25.08
CA LYS A 45 46.80 15.67 25.50
C LYS A 45 45.88 16.29 24.44
N LYS A 46 46.33 17.37 23.78
CA LYS A 46 45.59 17.97 22.65
C LYS A 46 45.45 16.99 21.49
N THR A 47 46.51 16.26 21.14
CA THR A 47 46.44 15.23 20.09
C THR A 47 45.53 14.07 20.46
N GLU A 48 45.58 13.60 21.71
CA GLU A 48 44.69 12.55 22.21
C GLU A 48 43.22 12.98 22.09
N PHE A 49 42.88 14.19 22.53
CA PHE A 49 41.53 14.74 22.43
C PHE A 49 41.06 14.92 20.98
N ALA A 50 41.94 15.44 20.12
CA ALA A 50 41.63 15.60 18.69
C ALA A 50 41.36 14.24 18.03
N LEU A 51 42.16 13.21 18.36
CA LEU A 51 41.96 11.85 17.87
C LEU A 51 40.68 11.22 18.41
N SER A 52 40.40 11.32 19.72
CA SER A 52 39.18 10.75 20.31
C SER A 52 37.91 11.41 19.76
N THR A 53 37.95 12.71 19.50
CA THR A 53 36.82 13.42 18.90
C THR A 53 36.63 13.01 17.45
N LYS A 54 37.72 12.94 16.68
CA LYS A 54 37.67 12.52 15.27
C LYS A 54 37.15 11.09 15.12
N THR A 55 37.57 10.16 15.98
CA THR A 55 37.07 8.77 15.93
C THR A 55 35.58 8.70 16.23
N ALA A 56 35.07 9.49 17.18
CA ALA A 56 33.64 9.57 17.46
C ALA A 56 32.85 10.10 16.25
N LEU A 57 33.36 11.12 15.56
CA LEU A 57 32.75 11.68 14.34
C LEU A 57 32.72 10.66 13.20
N VAL A 58 33.85 10.00 12.92
CA VAL A 58 33.93 8.96 11.86
C VAL A 58 32.96 7.82 12.15
N ASN A 59 32.84 7.41 13.42
CA ASN A 59 31.87 6.38 13.81
C ASN A 59 30.41 6.83 13.62
N ALA A 60 30.12 8.11 13.89
CA ALA A 60 28.79 8.67 13.66
C ALA A 60 28.45 8.74 12.17
N GLU A 61 29.40 9.16 11.33
CA GLU A 61 29.29 9.19 9.87
C GLU A 61 29.01 7.79 9.31
N LEU A 62 29.78 6.78 9.73
CA LEU A 62 29.55 5.39 9.32
C LEU A 62 28.15 4.86 9.73
N ARG A 63 27.63 5.30 10.88
CA ARG A 63 26.27 4.95 11.32
C ARG A 63 25.22 5.64 10.46
N LEU A 64 25.43 6.91 10.11
CA LEU A 64 24.55 7.66 9.21
C LEU A 64 24.50 7.01 7.83
N ASP A 65 25.62 6.63 7.25
CA ASP A 65 25.68 5.93 5.96
C ASP A 65 24.88 4.63 5.97
N LYS A 66 25.04 3.82 7.03
CA LYS A 66 24.26 2.59 7.22
C LYS A 66 22.76 2.88 7.31
N CYS A 67 22.37 3.95 8.01
CA CYS A 67 20.97 4.36 8.11
C CYS A 67 20.43 4.85 6.77
N MET A 68 21.20 5.66 6.03
CA MET A 68 20.81 6.13 4.69
C MET A 68 20.60 4.97 3.73
N GLY A 69 21.49 3.97 3.73
CA GLY A 69 21.32 2.77 2.90
C GLY A 69 20.04 1.98 3.23
N LYS A 70 19.68 1.88 4.51
CA LYS A 70 18.40 1.26 4.93
C LYS A 70 17.18 2.08 4.46
N ILE A 71 17.26 3.41 4.58
CA ILE A 71 16.19 4.31 4.11
C ILE A 71 16.01 4.16 2.60
N GLU A 72 17.10 4.10 1.84
CA GLU A 72 17.04 3.91 0.39
C GLU A 72 16.39 2.57 0.00
N GLN A 73 16.76 1.48 0.69
CA GLN A 73 16.14 0.17 0.47
C GLN A 73 14.65 0.17 0.81
N LEU A 74 14.27 0.78 1.93
CA LEU A 74 12.85 0.92 2.32
C LEU A 74 12.09 1.76 1.30
N SER A 75 12.66 2.88 0.84
CA SER A 75 12.06 3.74 -0.17
C SER A 75 11.80 2.97 -1.48
N LYS A 76 12.78 2.20 -1.96
CA LYS A 76 12.61 1.34 -3.14
C LYS A 76 11.46 0.35 -2.96
N ARG A 77 11.40 -0.36 -1.82
CA ARG A 77 10.31 -1.29 -1.52
C ARG A 77 8.94 -0.61 -1.50
N VAL A 78 8.84 0.56 -0.85
CA VAL A 78 7.59 1.32 -0.77
C VAL A 78 7.14 1.75 -2.17
N MET A 79 8.04 2.19 -3.03
CA MET A 79 7.70 2.58 -4.40
C MET A 79 7.21 1.38 -5.22
N THR A 80 7.90 0.25 -5.17
CA THR A 80 7.48 -0.98 -5.87
C THR A 80 6.09 -1.44 -5.41
N THR A 81 5.86 -1.54 -4.10
CA THR A 81 4.54 -1.93 -3.57
C THR A 81 3.45 -0.92 -3.94
N ARG A 82 3.78 0.38 -3.99
CA ARG A 82 2.83 1.40 -4.42
C ARG A 82 2.44 1.23 -5.89
N GLU A 83 3.39 0.93 -6.77
CA GLU A 83 3.14 0.68 -8.19
C GLU A 83 2.26 -0.57 -8.40
N GLU A 84 2.54 -1.64 -7.67
CA GLU A 84 1.73 -2.87 -7.66
C GLU A 84 0.28 -2.57 -7.24
N LEU A 85 0.09 -1.91 -6.09
CA LEU A 85 -1.24 -1.56 -5.58
C LEU A 85 -2.00 -0.61 -6.51
N CYS A 86 -1.31 0.34 -7.16
CA CYS A 86 -1.92 1.20 -8.17
C CYS A 86 -2.42 0.39 -9.37
N SER A 87 -1.61 -0.57 -9.83
CA SER A 87 -1.96 -1.45 -10.95
C SER A 87 -3.15 -2.34 -10.60
N GLU A 88 -3.15 -2.94 -9.41
CA GLU A 88 -4.29 -3.73 -8.90
C GLU A 88 -5.55 -2.89 -8.78
N ARG A 89 -5.46 -1.66 -8.27
CA ARG A 89 -6.60 -0.76 -8.15
C ARG A 89 -7.21 -0.44 -9.50
N ILE A 90 -6.39 -0.18 -10.52
CA ILE A 90 -6.86 0.06 -11.90
C ILE A 90 -7.59 -1.18 -12.42
N ALA A 91 -7.01 -2.37 -12.27
CA ALA A 91 -7.62 -3.63 -12.71
C ALA A 91 -8.94 -3.95 -11.98
N VAL A 92 -9.08 -3.54 -10.72
CA VAL A 92 -10.37 -3.64 -10.00
C VAL A 92 -11.39 -2.69 -10.60
N VAL A 93 -11.03 -1.42 -10.82
CA VAL A 93 -11.94 -0.41 -11.39
C VAL A 93 -12.43 -0.83 -12.77
N GLU A 94 -11.54 -1.31 -13.66
CA GLU A 94 -11.91 -1.80 -14.99
C GLU A 94 -12.89 -2.98 -14.93
N ARG A 95 -12.64 -3.95 -14.03
CA ARG A 95 -13.55 -5.08 -13.84
C ARG A 95 -14.91 -4.63 -13.31
N THR A 96 -14.94 -3.72 -12.34
CA THR A 96 -16.19 -3.18 -11.79
C THR A 96 -16.99 -2.45 -12.85
N SER A 97 -16.34 -1.59 -13.64
CA SER A 97 -16.99 -0.88 -14.75
C SER A 97 -17.58 -1.85 -15.78
N GLY A 98 -16.86 -2.92 -16.13
CA GLY A 98 -17.38 -3.94 -17.03
C GLY A 98 -18.55 -4.75 -16.44
N LEU A 99 -18.60 -4.94 -15.12
CA LEU A 99 -19.74 -5.55 -14.43
C LEU A 99 -20.95 -4.62 -14.38
N GLU A 100 -20.75 -3.33 -14.16
CA GLU A 100 -21.81 -2.32 -14.19
C GLU A 100 -22.46 -2.25 -15.58
N GLU A 101 -21.66 -2.25 -16.65
CA GLU A 101 -22.16 -2.26 -18.02
C GLU A 101 -23.01 -3.51 -18.31
N ARG A 102 -22.52 -4.70 -17.93
CA ARG A 102 -23.26 -5.97 -18.10
C ARG A 102 -24.55 -5.99 -17.28
N THR A 103 -24.52 -5.43 -16.08
CA THR A 103 -25.72 -5.32 -15.23
C THR A 103 -26.78 -4.45 -15.91
N CYS A 104 -26.37 -3.32 -16.48
CA CYS A 104 -27.27 -2.45 -17.26
C CYS A 104 -27.88 -3.20 -18.45
N GLN A 105 -27.06 -3.91 -19.24
CA GLN A 105 -27.55 -4.71 -20.38
C GLN A 105 -28.54 -5.81 -19.96
N ILE A 106 -28.31 -6.46 -18.82
CA ILE A 106 -29.21 -7.49 -18.27
C ILE A 106 -30.54 -6.85 -17.83
N GLU A 107 -30.51 -5.68 -17.20
CA GLU A 107 -31.72 -4.95 -16.80
C GLU A 107 -32.55 -4.53 -18.03
N GLU A 108 -31.91 -4.00 -19.06
CA GLU A 108 -32.57 -3.67 -20.34
C GLU A 108 -33.18 -4.92 -20.99
N ALA A 109 -32.43 -6.02 -21.06
CA ALA A 109 -32.92 -7.29 -21.61
C ALA A 109 -34.12 -7.82 -20.82
N ARG A 110 -34.09 -7.74 -19.48
CA ARG A 110 -35.21 -8.13 -18.61
C ARG A 110 -36.44 -7.27 -18.85
N GLN A 111 -36.29 -5.95 -18.96
CA GLN A 111 -37.40 -5.05 -19.27
C GLN A 111 -38.03 -5.36 -20.64
N ASN A 112 -37.20 -5.61 -21.65
CA ASN A 112 -37.68 -5.99 -22.98
C ASN A 112 -38.43 -7.32 -22.97
N LEU A 113 -37.89 -8.35 -22.30
CA LEU A 113 -38.58 -9.63 -22.12
C LEU A 113 -39.91 -9.47 -21.40
N HIS A 114 -39.98 -8.61 -20.38
CA HIS A 114 -41.23 -8.35 -19.67
C HIS A 114 -42.28 -7.70 -20.58
N ARG A 115 -41.90 -6.69 -21.38
CA ARG A 115 -42.79 -6.04 -22.34
C ARG A 115 -43.29 -7.03 -23.41
N GLU A 116 -42.41 -7.87 -23.95
CA GLU A 116 -42.79 -8.88 -24.93
C GLU A 116 -43.74 -9.92 -24.34
N ARG A 117 -43.52 -10.32 -23.08
CA ARG A 117 -44.44 -11.20 -22.36
C ARG A 117 -45.82 -10.57 -22.18
N GLU A 118 -45.90 -9.31 -21.75
CA GLU A 118 -47.17 -8.59 -21.61
C GLU A 118 -47.89 -8.46 -22.96
N ARG A 119 -47.15 -8.14 -24.04
CA ARG A 119 -47.69 -8.11 -25.40
C ARG A 119 -48.25 -9.46 -25.82
N ALA A 120 -47.52 -10.54 -25.57
CA ALA A 120 -47.96 -11.89 -25.86
C ALA A 120 -49.22 -12.26 -25.06
N GLU A 121 -49.25 -12.02 -23.74
CA GLU A 121 -50.42 -12.28 -22.90
C GLU A 121 -51.65 -11.50 -23.40
N ASN A 122 -51.49 -10.23 -23.75
CA ASN A 122 -52.56 -9.40 -24.31
C ASN A 122 -53.05 -9.87 -25.68
N LEU A 123 -52.19 -10.46 -26.50
CA LEU A 123 -52.56 -11.01 -27.82
C LEU A 123 -53.25 -12.38 -27.70
N TYR A 124 -52.77 -13.24 -26.79
CA TYR A 124 -53.27 -14.62 -26.67
C TYR A 124 -54.54 -14.72 -25.80
N SER A 125 -54.72 -13.88 -24.78
CA SER A 125 -55.91 -13.95 -23.90
C SER A 125 -57.23 -13.88 -24.67
N PRO A 126 -57.45 -12.93 -25.59
CA PRO A 126 -58.71 -12.85 -26.34
C PRO A 126 -58.93 -14.06 -27.26
N VAL A 127 -57.84 -14.61 -27.82
CA VAL A 127 -57.90 -15.81 -28.67
C VAL A 127 -58.33 -17.03 -27.85
N LEU A 128 -57.76 -17.20 -26.66
CA LEU A 128 -58.12 -18.28 -25.74
C LEU A 128 -59.58 -18.14 -25.27
N GLU A 129 -60.01 -16.93 -24.90
CA GLU A 129 -61.41 -16.66 -24.53
C GLU A 129 -62.39 -16.99 -25.66
N CYS A 130 -62.04 -16.67 -26.91
CA CYS A 130 -62.85 -17.02 -28.07
C CYS A 130 -62.91 -18.54 -28.30
N LEU A 131 -61.80 -19.25 -28.12
CA LEU A 131 -61.75 -20.70 -28.23
C LEU A 131 -62.58 -21.37 -27.13
N ASP A 132 -62.49 -20.89 -25.89
CA ASP A 132 -63.32 -21.38 -24.78
C ASP A 132 -64.81 -21.21 -25.07
N TYR A 133 -65.20 -20.04 -25.61
CA TYR A 133 -66.59 -19.81 -26.03
C TYR A 133 -67.04 -20.77 -27.14
N GLN A 134 -66.19 -21.02 -28.13
CA GLN A 134 -66.49 -21.96 -29.21
C GLN A 134 -66.65 -23.40 -28.70
N VAL A 135 -65.81 -23.83 -27.76
CA VAL A 135 -65.92 -25.15 -27.12
C VAL A 135 -67.22 -25.26 -26.33
N GLN A 136 -67.55 -24.28 -25.51
CA GLN A 136 -68.81 -24.25 -24.75
C GLN A 136 -70.04 -24.32 -25.67
N TRP A 137 -70.04 -23.53 -26.75
CA TRP A 137 -71.13 -23.56 -27.72
C TRP A 137 -71.29 -24.94 -28.38
N ALA A 138 -70.17 -25.58 -28.75
CA ALA A 138 -70.19 -26.91 -29.34
C ALA A 138 -70.73 -27.98 -28.35
N ASP A 139 -70.34 -27.90 -27.08
CA ASP A 139 -70.83 -28.79 -26.02
C ASP A 139 -72.34 -28.62 -25.78
N GLU A 140 -72.81 -27.38 -25.71
CA GLU A 140 -74.24 -27.07 -25.59
C GLU A 140 -75.03 -27.58 -26.80
N ALA A 141 -74.55 -27.32 -28.02
CA ALA A 141 -75.19 -27.80 -29.25
C ALA A 141 -75.30 -29.34 -29.27
N CYS A 142 -74.23 -30.04 -28.87
CA CYS A 142 -74.25 -31.50 -28.74
C CYS A 142 -75.28 -31.97 -27.70
N HIS A 143 -75.39 -31.27 -26.57
CA HIS A 143 -76.35 -31.58 -25.54
C HIS A 143 -77.81 -31.33 -25.99
N TYR A 144 -78.08 -30.25 -26.73
CA TYR A 144 -79.40 -30.00 -27.35
C TYR A 144 -79.75 -31.07 -28.38
N GLN A 145 -78.79 -31.50 -29.20
CA GLN A 145 -79.01 -32.53 -30.21
C GLN A 145 -79.29 -33.91 -29.59
N TYR A 146 -78.64 -34.22 -28.47
CA TYR A 146 -78.92 -35.41 -27.67
C TYR A 146 -80.33 -35.36 -27.04
N ARG A 147 -80.71 -34.21 -26.46
CA ARG A 147 -82.06 -34.00 -25.92
C ARG A 147 -83.15 -34.08 -26.99
N ALA A 148 -82.93 -33.49 -28.16
CA ALA A 148 -83.85 -33.56 -29.29
C ALA A 148 -84.03 -35.01 -29.78
N SER A 149 -82.95 -35.78 -29.90
CA SER A 149 -83.02 -37.21 -30.22
C SER A 149 -83.82 -38.00 -29.17
N MET A 150 -83.59 -37.74 -27.88
CA MET A 150 -84.40 -38.37 -26.82
C MET A 150 -85.88 -37.95 -26.85
N ALA A 151 -86.18 -36.69 -27.15
CA ALA A 151 -87.55 -36.20 -27.27
C ALA A 151 -88.27 -36.87 -28.45
N VAL A 152 -87.60 -37.04 -29.59
CA VAL A 152 -88.13 -37.78 -30.75
C VAL A 152 -88.35 -39.26 -30.40
N CYS A 153 -87.42 -39.91 -29.70
CA CYS A 153 -87.61 -41.28 -29.22
C CYS A 153 -88.80 -41.41 -28.26
N ARG A 154 -88.98 -40.46 -27.33
CA ARG A 154 -90.14 -40.43 -26.42
C ARG A 154 -91.46 -40.19 -27.15
N LEU A 155 -91.51 -39.23 -28.07
CA LEU A 155 -92.68 -38.97 -28.92
C LEU A 155 -93.06 -40.20 -29.75
N ARG A 156 -92.06 -40.88 -30.32
CA ARG A 156 -92.25 -42.12 -31.09
C ARG A 156 -92.73 -43.27 -30.22
N TRP A 157 -92.31 -43.35 -28.96
CA TRP A 157 -92.82 -44.31 -27.98
C TRP A 157 -94.27 -43.99 -27.55
N TRP A 158 -94.58 -42.72 -27.29
CA TRP A 158 -95.93 -42.25 -26.94
C TRP A 158 -96.94 -42.48 -28.07
N LEU A 159 -96.57 -42.13 -29.31
CA LEU A 159 -97.40 -42.38 -30.50
C LEU A 159 -97.65 -43.88 -30.74
N ARG A 160 -96.70 -44.76 -30.40
CA ARG A 160 -96.92 -46.21 -30.46
C ARG A 160 -97.87 -46.74 -29.38
N HIS A 161 -98.00 -46.06 -28.24
CA HIS A 161 -98.89 -46.46 -27.16
C HIS A 161 -100.30 -45.87 -27.29
N LEU A 162 -100.46 -44.73 -27.97
CA LEU A 162 -101.77 -44.15 -28.30
C LEU A 162 -102.46 -44.81 -29.51
N ALA A 163 -101.72 -45.55 -30.33
CA ALA A 163 -102.23 -46.25 -31.50
C ALA A 163 -102.70 -47.70 -31.20
N LYS A 164 -102.99 -48.00 -29.93
CA LYS A 164 -103.66 -49.22 -29.47
C LYS A 164 -104.97 -48.84 -28.79
#